data_AF-A0A561F053-F1
#
_entry.id   AF-A0A561F053-F1
#
_cell.length_a   1.000
_cell.length_b   1.000
_cell.length_c   1.000
_cell.angle_alpha   90.00
_cell.angle_beta   90.00
_cell.angle_gamma   90.00
#
_symmetry.space_group_name_H-M   'P 1'
#
loop_
_entity.id
_entity.type
_entity.pdbx_description
1 polymer ?
#
loop_
_entity_poly.entity_id
_entity_poly.type
_entity_poly.pdbx_seq_one_letter_code
_entity_poly.pdbx_strand_id
1 'polypeptide(L)'
;MRDNKLAMFIHWGVYSAPAQGEWGMFASKTKPAAYRAQYAGPFATQSQSFNPAAWAQLARDLGAGEVVLTARHHDGFALWPSRHPNAWTTAAAPFPAGTDFVKAYVNAVRAAGLRVGLYYSPIDWRYPGYYDVSGAKPPSPALTSDCVLPNSLYPWNYEGSDPAGFDYHENARIMKNEAYQSVKELVTDYGAVDDIWWDGGWLAQQGTDADGSFF
;
A
#
# COMPACT_ATOMS: atom_id res chain seq x y z
N MET A 1 9.68 -12.76 17.37
CA MET A 1 10.81 -11.99 16.79
C MET A 1 12.19 -12.47 17.22
N ARG A 2 12.56 -12.51 18.52
CA ARG A 2 13.96 -12.78 18.93
C ARG A 2 14.53 -14.15 18.48
N ASP A 3 13.69 -15.15 18.28
CA ASP A 3 14.13 -16.50 17.87
C ASP A 3 14.09 -16.72 16.34
N ASN A 4 13.32 -15.92 15.60
CA ASN A 4 13.23 -15.97 14.14
C ASN A 4 14.12 -14.88 13.53
N LYS A 5 15.41 -15.19 13.43
CA LYS A 5 16.48 -14.24 13.04
C LYS A 5 16.49 -13.87 11.56
N LEU A 6 15.72 -14.59 10.74
CA LEU A 6 15.63 -14.40 9.28
C LEU A 6 14.16 -14.41 8.85
N ALA A 7 13.78 -13.40 8.07
CA ALA A 7 12.48 -13.28 7.43
C ALA A 7 12.66 -13.03 5.92
N MET A 8 11.73 -13.54 5.11
CA MET A 8 11.69 -13.28 3.67
C MET A 8 10.65 -12.19 3.37
N PHE A 9 11.07 -11.09 2.76
CA PHE A 9 10.17 -10.00 2.36
C PHE A 9 9.78 -10.14 0.89
N ILE A 10 8.48 -10.01 0.59
CA ILE A 10 7.93 -10.09 -0.75
C ILE A 10 7.24 -8.76 -1.07
N HIS A 11 7.88 -7.98 -1.97
CA HIS A 11 7.24 -6.86 -2.65
C HIS A 11 6.64 -7.38 -3.95
N TRP A 12 5.32 -7.50 -3.98
CA TRP A 12 4.57 -7.90 -5.16
C TRP A 12 3.25 -7.14 -5.24
N GLY A 13 2.90 -6.71 -6.45
CA GLY A 13 1.75 -5.84 -6.69
C GLY A 13 1.74 -5.33 -8.12
N VAL A 14 0.88 -4.35 -8.43
CA VAL A 14 0.70 -3.85 -9.80
C VAL A 14 2.01 -3.35 -10.41
N TYR A 15 2.91 -2.79 -9.61
CA TYR A 15 4.26 -2.36 -10.01
C TYR A 15 5.18 -3.47 -10.53
N SER A 16 4.84 -4.75 -10.30
CA SER A 16 5.55 -5.88 -10.90
C SER A 16 5.31 -6.00 -12.42
N ALA A 17 4.19 -5.48 -12.92
CA ALA A 17 3.87 -5.52 -14.35
C ALA A 17 4.74 -4.58 -15.22
N PRO A 18 4.97 -3.30 -14.86
CA PRO A 18 5.94 -2.47 -15.57
C PRO A 18 7.40 -2.87 -15.34
N ALA A 19 7.70 -3.60 -14.24
CA ALA A 19 9.05 -4.01 -13.85
C ALA A 19 10.06 -2.84 -13.73
N GLN A 20 9.60 -1.70 -13.21
CA GLN A 20 10.40 -0.47 -13.04
C GLN A 20 10.66 -0.12 -11.56
N GLY A 21 10.51 -1.10 -10.67
CA GLY A 21 10.50 -0.89 -9.22
C GLY A 21 9.14 -0.37 -8.71
N GLU A 22 8.92 -0.53 -7.41
CA GLU A 22 7.69 -0.15 -6.70
C GLU A 22 7.47 1.37 -6.66
N TRP A 23 8.53 2.16 -6.79
CA TRP A 23 8.48 3.62 -6.97
C TRP A 23 8.35 4.07 -8.43
N GLY A 24 8.23 3.16 -9.40
CA GLY A 24 8.18 3.50 -10.83
C GLY A 24 7.02 4.44 -11.21
N MET A 25 5.85 4.27 -10.57
CA MET A 25 4.71 5.18 -10.75
C MET A 25 5.07 6.62 -10.35
N PHE A 26 5.64 6.78 -9.15
CA PHE A 26 6.06 8.07 -8.60
C PHE A 26 7.18 8.70 -9.44
N ALA A 27 8.26 7.95 -9.72
CA ALA A 27 9.41 8.43 -10.47
C ALA A 27 9.02 8.90 -11.89
N SER A 28 8.10 8.17 -12.53
CA SER A 28 7.65 8.47 -13.89
C SER A 28 6.55 9.52 -13.96
N LYS A 29 6.01 9.96 -12.82
CA LYS A 29 4.87 10.89 -12.79
C LYS A 29 3.69 10.38 -13.64
N THR A 30 3.37 9.08 -13.58
CA THR A 30 2.19 8.40 -14.22
C THR A 30 0.87 8.39 -13.41
N LYS A 31 -0.12 9.24 -13.76
CA LYS A 31 -1.29 9.53 -12.88
C LYS A 31 -2.03 8.26 -12.45
N PRO A 32 -2.64 8.18 -11.24
CA PRO A 32 -3.30 6.97 -10.75
C PRO A 32 -4.28 6.31 -11.73
N ALA A 33 -5.10 7.11 -12.43
CA ALA A 33 -6.04 6.60 -13.43
C ALA A 33 -5.32 5.98 -14.64
N ALA A 34 -4.25 6.62 -15.13
CA ALA A 34 -3.43 6.11 -16.22
C ALA A 34 -2.67 4.84 -15.80
N TYR A 35 -2.07 4.85 -14.60
CA TYR A 35 -1.37 3.72 -14.03
C TYR A 35 -2.27 2.48 -13.93
N ARG A 36 -3.48 2.64 -13.39
CA ARG A 36 -4.48 1.58 -13.33
C ARG A 36 -4.87 1.06 -14.72
N ALA A 37 -5.21 1.96 -15.65
CA ALA A 37 -5.63 1.57 -16.99
C ALA A 37 -4.54 0.80 -17.73
N GLN A 38 -3.28 1.19 -17.54
CA GLN A 38 -2.14 0.59 -18.21
C GLN A 38 -1.72 -0.74 -17.59
N TYR A 39 -1.74 -0.87 -16.26
CA TYR A 39 -1.05 -1.97 -15.58
C TYR A 39 -1.96 -2.95 -14.82
N ALA A 40 -3.24 -2.63 -14.56
CA ALA A 40 -4.12 -3.58 -13.88
C ALA A 40 -4.37 -4.86 -14.71
N GLY A 41 -4.56 -4.72 -16.03
CA GLY A 41 -4.70 -5.86 -16.95
C GLY A 41 -3.45 -6.73 -17.03
N PRO A 42 -2.28 -6.16 -17.38
CA PRO A 42 -1.03 -6.89 -17.38
C PRO A 42 -0.71 -7.58 -16.04
N PHE A 43 -0.94 -6.91 -14.91
CA PHE A 43 -0.73 -7.52 -13.59
C PHE A 43 -1.73 -8.67 -13.33
N ALA A 44 -3.00 -8.53 -13.70
CA ALA A 44 -3.96 -9.63 -13.59
C ALA A 44 -3.53 -10.86 -14.42
N THR A 45 -3.03 -10.66 -15.65
CA THR A 45 -2.47 -11.75 -16.47
C THR A 45 -1.25 -12.37 -15.79
N GLN A 46 -0.30 -11.57 -15.31
CA GLN A 46 0.89 -12.06 -14.60
C GLN A 46 0.51 -12.86 -13.36
N SER A 47 -0.50 -12.40 -12.61
CA SER A 47 -0.97 -13.03 -11.38
C SER A 47 -1.59 -14.42 -11.57
N GLN A 48 -1.86 -14.86 -12.81
CA GLN A 48 -2.28 -16.23 -13.09
C GLN A 48 -1.22 -17.28 -12.70
N SER A 49 0.05 -16.87 -12.62
CA SER A 49 1.16 -17.70 -12.15
C SER A 49 1.44 -17.58 -10.64
N PHE A 50 0.58 -16.87 -9.89
CA PHE A 50 0.72 -16.70 -8.46
C PHE A 50 0.67 -18.05 -7.72
N ASN A 51 1.76 -18.39 -7.03
CA ASN A 51 1.90 -19.65 -6.28
C ASN A 51 2.58 -19.39 -4.93
N PRO A 52 1.82 -19.03 -3.88
CA PRO A 52 2.39 -18.70 -2.58
C PRO A 52 2.94 -19.92 -1.84
N ALA A 53 2.55 -21.15 -2.22
CA ALA A 53 3.14 -22.36 -1.66
C ALA A 53 4.60 -22.53 -2.10
N ALA A 54 4.92 -22.17 -3.35
CA ALA A 54 6.31 -22.15 -3.81
C ALA A 54 7.15 -21.09 -3.06
N TRP A 55 6.57 -19.92 -2.75
CA TRP A 55 7.23 -18.91 -1.95
C TRP A 55 7.44 -19.35 -0.50
N ALA A 56 6.44 -19.97 0.12
CA ALA A 56 6.55 -20.51 1.46
C ALA A 56 7.62 -21.62 1.53
N GLN A 57 7.67 -22.51 0.54
CA GLN A 57 8.73 -23.53 0.44
C GLN A 57 10.11 -22.89 0.31
N LEU A 58 10.27 -21.88 -0.55
CA LEU A 58 11.53 -21.16 -0.69
C LEU A 58 11.97 -20.52 0.64
N ALA A 59 11.04 -19.90 1.37
CA ALA A 59 11.34 -19.34 2.69
C ALA A 59 11.81 -20.42 3.69
N ARG A 60 11.20 -21.61 3.67
CA ARG A 60 11.66 -22.76 4.47
C ARG A 60 13.07 -23.19 4.09
N ASP A 61 13.35 -23.29 2.80
CA ASP A 61 14.66 -23.73 2.29
C ASP A 61 15.77 -22.72 2.63
N LEU A 62 15.43 -21.42 2.69
CA LEU A 62 16.32 -20.36 3.16
C LEU A 62 16.55 -20.39 4.69
N GLY A 63 15.76 -21.16 5.43
CA GLY A 63 15.78 -21.17 6.90
C GLY A 63 15.10 -19.94 7.53
N ALA A 64 14.26 -19.23 6.77
CA ALA A 64 13.46 -18.14 7.31
C ALA A 64 12.39 -18.68 8.28
N GLY A 65 12.11 -17.94 9.34
CA GLY A 65 11.04 -18.25 10.29
C GLY A 65 9.74 -17.48 10.01
N GLU A 66 9.78 -16.55 9.06
CA GLU A 66 8.74 -15.58 8.79
C GLU A 66 8.76 -15.15 7.33
N VAL A 67 7.59 -14.87 6.78
CA VAL A 67 7.45 -14.24 5.47
C VAL A 67 6.63 -12.97 5.67
N VAL A 68 6.97 -11.89 4.97
CA VAL A 68 6.23 -10.63 4.97
C VAL A 68 5.81 -10.30 3.55
N LEU A 69 4.50 -10.17 3.30
CA LEU A 69 3.95 -9.79 2.00
C LEU A 69 3.43 -8.35 2.03
N THR A 70 3.73 -7.56 1.00
CA THR A 70 3.06 -6.27 0.76
C THR A 70 1.58 -6.45 0.49
N ALA A 71 0.73 -6.37 1.52
CA ALA A 71 -0.72 -6.43 1.35
C ALA A 71 -1.21 -5.23 0.51
N ARG A 72 -0.61 -4.06 0.76
CA ARG A 72 -0.80 -2.83 -0.02
C ARG A 72 0.49 -2.00 -0.02
N HIS A 73 0.91 -1.51 -1.19
CA HIS A 73 2.04 -0.58 -1.33
C HIS A 73 1.55 0.87 -1.57
N HIS A 74 2.46 1.80 -1.80
CA HIS A 74 2.16 3.23 -2.00
C HIS A 74 1.26 3.52 -3.22
N ASP A 75 1.21 2.65 -4.22
CA ASP A 75 0.32 2.77 -5.39
C ASP A 75 -1.17 2.63 -5.00
N GLY A 76 -1.44 2.15 -3.78
CA GLY A 76 -2.76 2.00 -3.21
C GLY A 76 -3.51 0.75 -3.66
N PHE A 77 -2.87 -0.17 -4.41
CA PHE A 77 -3.50 -1.44 -4.78
C PHE A 77 -3.47 -2.44 -3.63
N ALA A 78 -4.65 -2.85 -3.18
CA ALA A 78 -4.84 -3.88 -2.16
C ALA A 78 -4.91 -5.28 -2.82
N LEU A 79 -4.03 -6.17 -2.37
CA LEU A 79 -3.95 -7.58 -2.83
C LEU A 79 -5.10 -8.46 -2.35
N TRP A 80 -6.08 -7.90 -1.65
CA TRP A 80 -7.27 -8.57 -1.15
C TRP A 80 -8.53 -7.79 -1.53
N PRO A 81 -9.72 -8.40 -1.50
CA PRO A 81 -10.97 -7.76 -1.91
C PRO A 81 -11.49 -6.83 -0.80
N SER A 82 -10.76 -5.74 -0.50
CA SER A 82 -11.16 -4.79 0.55
C SER A 82 -12.56 -4.25 0.30
N ARG A 83 -13.33 -4.10 1.39
CA ARG A 83 -14.74 -3.68 1.34
C ARG A 83 -14.89 -2.16 1.42
N HIS A 84 -13.81 -1.39 1.51
CA HIS A 84 -13.92 0.06 1.57
C HIS A 84 -14.39 0.62 0.20
N PRO A 85 -15.39 1.52 0.16
CA PRO A 85 -15.97 2.00 -1.12
C PRO A 85 -14.98 2.64 -2.10
N ASN A 86 -13.88 3.22 -1.59
CA ASN A 86 -12.86 3.87 -2.42
C ASN A 86 -11.64 2.98 -2.72
N ALA A 87 -11.66 1.72 -2.29
CA ALA A 87 -10.48 0.86 -2.40
C ALA A 87 -10.18 0.47 -3.86
N TRP A 88 -8.89 0.46 -4.21
CA TRP A 88 -8.43 -0.19 -5.42
C TRP A 88 -7.96 -1.60 -5.09
N THR A 89 -8.74 -2.62 -5.46
CA THR A 89 -8.55 -3.97 -4.95
C THR A 89 -8.70 -5.04 -6.03
N THR A 90 -8.44 -6.28 -5.63
CA THR A 90 -8.76 -7.48 -6.40
C THR A 90 -10.26 -7.75 -6.53
N ALA A 91 -11.14 -7.00 -5.84
CA ALA A 91 -12.60 -7.14 -6.00
C ALA A 91 -13.11 -6.50 -7.31
N ALA A 92 -12.30 -5.67 -7.95
CA ALA A 92 -12.64 -4.99 -9.20
C ALA A 92 -12.04 -5.70 -10.42
N ALA A 93 -12.60 -5.41 -11.60
CA ALA A 93 -11.98 -5.80 -12.86
C ALA A 93 -10.52 -5.29 -12.93
N PRO A 94 -9.59 -6.05 -13.55
CA PRO A 94 -9.82 -7.23 -14.38
C PRO A 94 -9.67 -8.58 -13.64
N PHE A 95 -9.69 -8.59 -12.31
CA PHE A 95 -9.53 -9.83 -11.54
C PHE A 95 -10.81 -10.67 -11.52
N PRO A 96 -10.71 -12.01 -11.51
CA PRO A 96 -11.85 -12.88 -11.25
C PRO A 96 -12.51 -12.57 -9.90
N ALA A 97 -13.83 -12.72 -9.84
CA ALA A 97 -14.58 -12.51 -8.60
C ALA A 97 -14.05 -13.43 -7.48
N GLY A 98 -13.86 -12.86 -6.29
CA GLY A 98 -13.35 -13.59 -5.13
C GLY A 98 -11.82 -13.78 -5.09
N THR A 99 -11.07 -13.14 -5.99
CA THR A 99 -9.60 -13.14 -5.93
C THR A 99 -9.13 -12.50 -4.61
N ASP A 100 -8.39 -13.27 -3.81
CA ASP A 100 -7.80 -12.81 -2.54
C ASP A 100 -6.39 -13.41 -2.39
N PHE A 101 -5.39 -12.64 -2.81
CA PHE A 101 -3.99 -13.09 -2.76
C PHE A 101 -3.47 -13.12 -1.33
N VAL A 102 -3.94 -12.23 -0.46
CA VAL A 102 -3.56 -12.22 0.97
C VAL A 102 -4.03 -13.50 1.65
N LYS A 103 -5.27 -13.94 1.44
CA LYS A 103 -5.78 -15.19 2.02
C LYS A 103 -4.99 -16.41 1.54
N ALA A 104 -4.73 -16.49 0.24
CA ALA A 104 -3.94 -17.59 -0.34
C ALA A 104 -2.51 -17.61 0.20
N TYR A 105 -1.88 -16.44 0.35
CA TYR A 105 -0.57 -16.27 0.99
C TYR A 105 -0.56 -16.73 2.45
N VAL A 106 -1.48 -16.20 3.27
CA VAL A 106 -1.58 -16.53 4.70
C VAL A 106 -1.75 -18.04 4.91
N ASN A 107 -2.61 -18.67 4.11
CA ASN A 107 -2.83 -20.11 4.18
C ASN A 107 -1.56 -20.91 3.83
N ALA A 108 -0.85 -20.52 2.77
CA ALA A 108 0.36 -21.21 2.33
C ALA A 108 1.51 -21.08 3.35
N VAL A 109 1.73 -19.88 3.89
CA VAL A 109 2.77 -19.62 4.89
C VAL A 109 2.49 -20.37 6.19
N ARG A 110 1.25 -20.38 6.68
CA ARG A 110 0.86 -21.16 7.85
C ARG A 110 0.98 -22.66 7.63
N ALA A 111 0.60 -23.16 6.45
CA ALA A 111 0.74 -24.58 6.10
C ALA A 111 2.21 -25.03 6.11
N ALA A 112 3.15 -24.12 5.80
CA ALA A 112 4.58 -24.35 5.90
C ALA A 112 5.14 -24.21 7.35
N GLY A 113 4.30 -23.91 8.33
CA GLY A 113 4.72 -23.69 9.73
C GLY A 113 5.58 -22.43 9.91
N LEU A 114 5.38 -21.43 9.06
CA LEU A 114 6.06 -20.13 9.11
C LEU A 114 5.15 -19.06 9.74
N ARG A 115 5.76 -18.04 10.34
CA ARG A 115 5.05 -16.85 10.82
C ARG A 115 4.59 -15.98 9.66
N VAL A 116 3.41 -15.38 9.82
CA VAL A 116 2.75 -14.55 8.82
C VAL A 116 2.94 -13.07 9.15
N GLY A 117 3.79 -12.39 8.40
CA GLY A 117 3.88 -10.94 8.38
C GLY A 117 3.10 -10.33 7.21
N LEU A 118 2.54 -9.14 7.43
CA LEU A 118 1.94 -8.32 6.39
C LEU A 118 2.53 -6.91 6.43
N TYR A 119 2.87 -6.39 5.26
CA TYR A 119 3.24 -5.00 5.07
C TYR A 119 2.01 -4.20 4.64
N TYR A 120 1.86 -3.00 5.21
CA TYR A 120 0.84 -2.04 4.84
C TYR A 120 1.44 -0.65 4.76
N SER A 121 1.28 0.01 3.61
CA SER A 121 1.66 1.41 3.49
C SER A 121 0.51 2.37 3.82
N PRO A 122 0.68 3.28 4.80
CA PRO A 122 -0.25 4.39 5.01
C PRO A 122 -0.21 5.43 3.89
N ILE A 123 0.92 5.55 3.18
CA ILE A 123 1.02 6.38 1.97
C ILE A 123 0.05 5.83 0.92
N ASP A 124 -0.68 6.73 0.28
CA ASP A 124 -1.53 6.41 -0.86
C ASP A 124 -1.39 7.47 -1.96
N TRP A 125 -0.72 7.12 -3.06
CA TRP A 125 -0.53 8.05 -4.18
C TRP A 125 -1.81 8.37 -4.95
N ARG A 126 -2.94 7.74 -4.61
CA ARG A 126 -4.26 8.08 -5.16
C ARG A 126 -4.89 9.30 -4.46
N TYR A 127 -4.38 9.70 -3.30
CA TYR A 127 -4.97 10.75 -2.46
C TYR A 127 -4.06 11.99 -2.38
N PRO A 128 -4.36 13.07 -3.14
CA PRO A 128 -3.62 14.32 -3.08
C PRO A 128 -3.50 14.90 -1.66
N GLY A 129 -4.55 14.74 -0.85
CA GLY A 129 -4.62 15.25 0.52
C GLY A 129 -3.59 14.61 1.47
N TYR A 130 -2.93 13.52 1.08
CA TYR A 130 -1.79 12.98 1.83
C TYR A 130 -0.61 13.95 1.88
N TYR A 131 -0.33 14.67 0.78
CA TYR A 131 0.85 15.54 0.69
C TYR A 131 0.56 16.98 1.12
N ASP A 132 -0.66 17.44 0.91
CA ASP A 132 -1.12 18.75 1.35
C ASP A 132 -2.60 18.68 1.75
N VAL A 133 -2.83 18.65 3.06
CA VAL A 133 -4.18 18.61 3.63
C VAL A 133 -4.88 19.97 3.47
N SER A 134 -4.13 21.07 3.39
CA SER A 134 -4.65 22.44 3.38
C SER A 134 -5.04 22.96 1.99
N GLY A 135 -4.58 22.29 0.93
CA GLY A 135 -4.75 22.76 -0.45
C GLY A 135 -4.06 24.09 -0.74
N ALA A 136 -3.13 24.51 0.13
CA ALA A 136 -2.42 25.75 -0.04
C ALA A 136 -1.37 25.58 -1.15
N LYS A 137 -1.45 26.39 -2.22
CA LYS A 137 -0.31 26.59 -3.11
C LYS A 137 0.90 26.93 -2.24
N PRO A 138 1.98 26.14 -2.21
CA PRO A 138 3.06 26.39 -1.27
C PRO A 138 3.65 27.77 -1.56
N PRO A 139 3.57 28.75 -0.63
CA PRO A 139 4.34 29.96 -0.77
C PRO A 139 5.76 29.65 -0.30
N SER A 140 6.56 28.97 -1.12
CA SER A 140 7.99 28.70 -0.80
C SER A 140 8.21 27.77 0.44
N PRO A 141 9.43 27.27 0.68
CA PRO A 141 9.69 25.91 1.20
C PRO A 141 9.74 25.83 2.74
N ALA A 142 8.68 26.24 3.45
CA ALA A 142 8.72 26.37 4.91
C ALA A 142 8.04 25.24 5.72
N LEU A 143 7.62 24.12 5.11
CA LEU A 143 7.20 22.93 5.86
C LEU A 143 8.39 21.99 6.09
N THR A 144 9.27 22.41 7.00
CA THR A 144 10.20 21.52 7.71
C THR A 144 9.36 20.65 8.65
N SER A 145 9.43 19.32 8.74
CA SER A 145 10.46 18.34 8.43
C SER A 145 9.79 17.02 8.02
N ASP A 146 10.48 16.25 7.18
CA ASP A 146 10.25 14.85 6.79
C ASP A 146 9.21 14.54 5.69
N CYS A 147 8.24 15.41 5.39
CA CYS A 147 7.28 15.16 4.30
C CYS A 147 7.23 16.20 3.18
N VAL A 148 7.94 17.32 3.30
CA VAL A 148 8.01 18.34 2.23
C VAL A 148 9.46 18.52 1.78
N LEU A 149 9.78 17.88 0.66
CA LEU A 149 11.06 18.11 -0.01
C LEU A 149 11.14 19.60 -0.43
N PRO A 150 12.21 20.34 -0.08
CA PRO A 150 12.40 21.70 -0.57
C PRO A 150 12.49 21.67 -2.10
N ASN A 151 11.70 22.50 -2.79
CA ASN A 151 11.25 22.35 -4.19
C ASN A 151 10.20 21.25 -4.37
N SER A 152 9.08 21.31 -3.66
CA SER A 152 8.00 20.31 -3.68
C SER A 152 7.47 20.06 -5.10
N LEU A 153 8.14 19.14 -5.77
CA LEU A 153 7.74 18.43 -6.96
C LEU A 153 6.73 17.40 -6.47
N TYR A 154 5.46 17.78 -6.35
CA TYR A 154 4.42 16.79 -6.48
C TYR A 154 4.74 15.99 -7.75
N PRO A 155 4.94 14.66 -7.71
CA PRO A 155 5.14 13.90 -8.95
C PRO A 155 3.95 14.12 -9.87
N TRP A 156 2.78 14.19 -9.24
CA TRP A 156 1.53 14.63 -9.80
C TRP A 156 1.47 16.15 -9.68
N ASN A 157 1.84 16.92 -10.71
CA ASN A 157 1.34 18.30 -10.78
C ASN A 157 -0.20 18.23 -10.79
N TYR A 158 -0.80 18.21 -9.60
CA TYR A 158 -2.22 18.40 -9.38
C TYR A 158 -2.58 19.88 -9.60
N GLU A 159 -1.57 20.75 -9.71
CA GLU A 159 -1.70 22.14 -10.16
C GLU A 159 -2.58 22.22 -11.42
N GLY A 160 -3.83 22.61 -11.21
CA GLY A 160 -4.82 22.83 -12.27
C GLY A 160 -5.56 21.59 -12.79
N SER A 161 -5.39 20.40 -12.19
CA SER A 161 -6.18 19.21 -12.56
C SER A 161 -7.25 18.80 -11.56
N ASP A 162 -7.18 19.30 -10.33
CA ASP A 162 -8.27 19.12 -9.39
C ASP A 162 -9.46 20.02 -9.76
N PRO A 163 -10.70 19.51 -9.69
CA PRO A 163 -11.87 20.33 -9.96
C PRO A 163 -11.91 21.56 -9.08
N ALA A 164 -12.48 22.66 -9.59
CA ALA A 164 -12.75 23.83 -8.76
C ALA A 164 -13.55 23.42 -7.51
N GLY A 165 -13.03 23.74 -6.32
CA GLY A 165 -13.63 23.37 -5.04
C GLY A 165 -13.22 22.01 -4.48
N PHE A 166 -12.13 21.39 -4.96
CA PHE A 166 -11.60 20.16 -4.37
C PHE A 166 -11.20 20.36 -2.90
N ASP A 167 -11.72 19.48 -2.03
CA ASP A 167 -11.49 19.52 -0.60
C ASP A 167 -10.37 18.53 -0.21
N TYR A 168 -9.17 19.07 0.00
CA TYR A 168 -7.99 18.29 0.40
C TYR A 168 -8.11 17.71 1.81
N HIS A 169 -8.82 18.38 2.73
CA HIS A 169 -9.08 17.88 4.08
C HIS A 169 -9.98 16.65 4.04
N GLU A 170 -11.05 16.71 3.25
CA GLU A 170 -11.97 15.59 3.08
C GLU A 170 -11.31 14.44 2.33
N ASN A 171 -10.49 14.72 1.31
CA ASN A 171 -9.71 13.70 0.61
C ASN A 171 -8.76 12.94 1.57
N ALA A 172 -8.04 13.67 2.43
CA ALA A 172 -7.21 13.10 3.49
C ALA A 172 -8.01 12.29 4.51
N ARG A 173 -9.20 12.78 4.91
CA ARG A 173 -10.09 12.07 5.85
C ARG A 173 -10.55 10.74 5.27
N ILE A 174 -10.90 10.70 3.98
CA ILE A 174 -11.29 9.47 3.27
C ILE A 174 -10.13 8.48 3.22
N MET A 175 -8.90 8.93 2.90
CA MET A 175 -7.71 8.08 2.90
C MET A 175 -7.47 7.44 4.27
N LYS A 176 -7.57 8.22 5.36
CA LYS A 176 -7.44 7.72 6.72
C LYS A 176 -8.53 6.69 7.05
N ASN A 177 -9.77 6.95 6.64
CA ASN A 177 -10.87 6.00 6.84
C ASN A 177 -10.61 4.68 6.11
N GLU A 178 -10.12 4.74 4.86
CA GLU A 178 -9.71 3.56 4.11
C GLU A 178 -8.60 2.79 4.82
N ALA A 179 -7.61 3.49 5.37
CA ALA A 179 -6.51 2.87 6.10
C ALA A 179 -6.98 2.13 7.35
N TYR A 180 -7.81 2.78 8.19
CA TYR A 180 -8.37 2.13 9.37
C TYR A 180 -9.21 0.91 9.03
N GLN A 181 -10.06 1.00 8.01
CA GLN A 181 -10.85 -0.15 7.56
C GLN A 181 -9.95 -1.26 7.03
N SER A 182 -8.99 -0.94 6.17
CA SER A 182 -8.05 -1.91 5.59
C SER A 182 -7.30 -2.68 6.66
N VAL A 183 -6.72 -1.98 7.63
CA VAL A 183 -5.97 -2.59 8.74
C VAL A 183 -6.89 -3.46 9.58
N LYS A 184 -8.10 -2.99 9.89
CA LYS A 184 -9.10 -3.79 10.61
C LYS A 184 -9.37 -5.10 9.87
N GLU A 185 -9.63 -5.05 8.57
CA GLU A 185 -9.86 -6.24 7.74
C GLU A 185 -8.67 -7.20 7.78
N LEU A 186 -7.44 -6.69 7.63
CA LEU A 186 -6.22 -7.50 7.63
C LEU A 186 -6.01 -8.24 8.97
N VAL A 187 -6.34 -7.62 10.10
CA VAL A 187 -6.15 -8.23 11.43
C VAL A 187 -7.36 -9.00 11.95
N THR A 188 -8.54 -8.91 11.30
CA THR A 188 -9.74 -9.67 11.71
C THR A 188 -10.05 -10.84 10.79
N ASP A 189 -9.85 -10.71 9.48
CA ASP A 189 -10.41 -11.65 8.50
C ASP A 189 -9.41 -12.76 8.11
N TYR A 190 -8.14 -12.58 8.45
CA TYR A 190 -7.05 -13.48 8.05
C TYR A 190 -6.49 -14.31 9.20
N GLY A 191 -7.11 -14.29 10.38
CA GLY A 191 -6.60 -14.94 11.60
C GLY A 191 -5.40 -14.20 12.19
N ALA A 192 -4.65 -14.84 13.09
CA ALA A 192 -3.50 -14.21 13.76
C ALA A 192 -2.39 -13.80 12.77
N VAL A 193 -2.16 -12.49 12.64
CA VAL A 193 -1.01 -11.93 11.92
C VAL A 193 0.12 -11.73 12.93
N ASP A 194 1.27 -12.33 12.66
CA ASP A 194 2.41 -12.37 13.57
C ASP A 194 3.19 -11.05 13.63
N ASP A 195 3.15 -10.28 12.54
CA ASP A 195 3.84 -9.01 12.39
C ASP A 195 3.13 -8.10 11.39
N ILE A 196 3.05 -6.80 11.70
CA ILE A 196 2.56 -5.77 10.78
C ILE A 196 3.70 -4.79 10.52
N TRP A 197 4.15 -4.74 9.28
CA TRP A 197 5.16 -3.81 8.80
C TRP A 197 4.52 -2.57 8.22
N TRP A 198 4.76 -1.43 8.85
CA TRP A 198 4.32 -0.13 8.37
C TRP A 198 5.42 0.54 7.58
N ASP A 199 5.08 1.22 6.50
CA ASP A 199 6.06 1.95 5.70
C ASP A 199 5.46 3.15 4.97
N GLY A 200 6.19 4.24 5.04
CA GLY A 200 5.75 5.58 4.69
C GLY A 200 5.31 6.41 5.90
N GLY A 201 5.33 7.74 5.73
CA GLY A 201 4.92 8.69 6.75
C GLY A 201 3.43 8.57 7.09
N TRP A 202 3.07 8.83 8.35
CA TRP A 202 1.68 8.92 8.76
C TRP A 202 1.15 10.33 8.51
N LEU A 203 -0.12 10.43 8.08
CA LEU A 203 -0.79 11.73 7.93
C LEU A 203 -1.27 12.25 9.30
N ALA A 204 -0.37 12.88 10.06
CA ALA A 204 -0.75 13.67 11.22
C ALA A 204 -1.50 14.93 10.75
N GLN A 205 -2.82 14.98 10.98
CA GLN A 205 -3.63 16.14 10.57
C GLN A 205 -3.41 17.36 11.46
N GLN A 206 -2.76 17.22 12.62
CA GLN A 206 -2.10 18.26 13.42
C GLN A 206 -1.13 17.60 14.40
N GLY A 207 -0.07 18.32 14.78
CA GLY A 207 0.95 17.86 15.72
C GLY A 207 2.10 17.10 15.05
N THR A 208 3.18 16.91 15.81
CA THR A 208 4.33 16.08 15.42
C THR A 208 3.91 14.61 15.36
N ASP A 209 4.71 13.72 14.75
CA ASP A 209 4.44 12.26 14.76
C ASP A 209 4.15 11.71 16.17
N ALA A 210 4.64 12.37 17.22
CA ALA A 210 4.37 12.04 18.62
C ALA A 210 2.95 12.42 19.10
N ASP A 211 2.31 13.42 18.49
CA ASP A 211 0.95 13.86 18.82
C ASP A 211 -0.13 13.05 18.06
N GLY A 212 0.28 12.38 16.97
CA GLY A 212 -0.57 11.54 16.13
C GLY A 212 -0.69 10.08 16.58
N SER A 213 0.13 9.63 17.53
CA SER A 213 0.05 8.30 18.10
C SER A 213 -0.94 8.24 19.25
N PHE A 214 -1.92 7.33 19.19
CA PHE A 214 -2.82 7.02 20.32
C PHE A 214 -2.13 6.17 21.41
N PHE A 215 -0.93 6.55 21.83
CA PHE A 215 -0.23 6.01 23.00
C PHE A 215 0.66 7.07 23.65
#